data_AF-A0A7J8HCA0-F1
#
_entry.id   AF-A0A7J8HCA0-F1
#
_cell.length_a   1.000
_cell.length_b   1.000
_cell.length_c   1.000
_cell.angle_alpha   90.00
_cell.angle_beta   90.00
_cell.angle_gamma   90.00
#
_symmetry.space_group_name_H-M   'P 1'
#
loop_
_entity.id
_entity.type
_entity.pdbx_description
1 polymer ?
#
loop_
_entity_poly.entity_id
_entity_poly.type
_entity_poly.pdbx_seq_one_letter_code
_entity_poly.pdbx_strand_id
1 'polypeptide(L)'
;MAGKKREIQLQAVINNQSLWDEMLQNKGLTVIDVYQAWCGPCKAMQTLFRKLKTELNEDEILHFVVAEANSIATLQPFRDNCEPIFLFSVYHEITFVDSDTEDAGEAFNENVDQLYSIAIIKPEAVITGKTIKIKEKIISAGFVIQAEDKRVLTENQVRDFYSQIADEPDFEDFVTLMTTGISYILVVSQDNKQEPPCEETVSNPENKEPKETSEDQHEMATPTVMRKKWDSLQEYLERQNISQFCDVEENTTNVNKFIDIFFPDFKSISKLEKTLALLRPDLFQEKKEDVFNIIQDEGFKILMQREIVLSEEEAKTLCKEYENEDYFGNLIENMTSGPSLALVLLRENGLQHWKELIGPSTVEEAKERLLESLCIQFATKSFPINQLYGSDSLEAAEMEIQYFFPPQNTLALIKPHATHEQREEIFSIIKEAGFDITQMKEILLTKEQADKIYFKITNKDFYKDVLEILSEGPSVVMILTKWNAVSEWRRLMGPTDPEEAKLLSPDSIRAKFGITVLKNCVHGSSNIQEAMETINRIFEEFVPENSEEH
;
A
#
# COMPACT_ATOMS: atom_id res chain seq x y z
N MET A 1 37.67 -52.82 -8.89
CA MET A 1 36.22 -52.82 -9.16
C MET A 1 35.63 -51.58 -8.53
N ALA A 2 35.41 -50.53 -9.32
CA ALA A 2 34.81 -49.29 -8.85
C ALA A 2 33.29 -49.50 -8.71
N GLY A 3 32.77 -49.30 -7.50
CA GLY A 3 31.33 -49.34 -7.25
C GLY A 3 30.64 -48.21 -8.01
N LYS A 4 29.68 -48.56 -8.87
CA LYS A 4 28.75 -47.61 -9.50
C LYS A 4 28.05 -46.82 -8.39
N LYS A 5 28.39 -45.53 -8.24
CA LYS A 5 27.55 -44.55 -7.54
C LYS A 5 26.16 -44.60 -8.18
N ARG A 6 25.13 -44.99 -7.42
CA ARG A 6 23.74 -44.76 -7.81
C ARG A 6 23.54 -43.25 -7.83
N GLU A 7 23.32 -42.67 -9.02
CA GLU A 7 22.80 -41.30 -9.13
C GLU A 7 21.44 -41.26 -8.44
N ILE A 8 21.29 -40.37 -7.47
CA ILE A 8 20.01 -40.08 -6.85
C ILE A 8 19.16 -39.39 -7.92
N GLN A 9 18.10 -40.05 -8.35
CA GLN A 9 17.18 -39.52 -9.37
C GLN A 9 16.37 -38.40 -8.71
N LEU A 10 16.75 -37.15 -8.98
CA LEU A 10 16.26 -35.94 -8.29
C LEU A 10 14.88 -35.47 -8.78
N GLN A 11 14.44 -35.93 -9.96
CA GLN A 11 13.19 -35.59 -10.60
C GLN A 11 12.40 -36.88 -10.85
N ALA A 12 11.10 -36.88 -10.54
CA ALA A 12 10.22 -37.99 -10.91
C ALA A 12 10.03 -38.00 -12.43
N VAL A 13 10.08 -39.18 -13.06
CA VAL A 13 9.92 -39.33 -14.51
C VAL A 13 8.50 -39.77 -14.80
N ILE A 14 7.76 -38.96 -15.56
CA ILE A 14 6.39 -39.23 -15.99
C ILE A 14 6.44 -39.64 -17.45
N ASN A 15 6.11 -40.90 -17.72
CA ASN A 15 6.20 -41.50 -19.05
C ASN A 15 4.88 -42.18 -19.48
N ASN A 16 3.77 -41.90 -18.78
CA ASN A 16 2.45 -42.37 -19.15
C ASN A 16 1.37 -41.47 -18.54
N GLN A 17 0.15 -41.55 -19.11
CA GLN A 17 -0.99 -40.73 -18.70
C GLN A 17 -1.42 -40.96 -17.25
N SER A 18 -1.33 -42.19 -16.73
CA SER A 18 -1.76 -42.48 -15.35
C SER A 18 -0.88 -41.76 -14.32
N LEU A 19 0.43 -41.75 -14.54
CA LEU A 19 1.37 -41.01 -13.70
C LEU A 19 1.22 -39.49 -13.85
N TRP A 20 0.79 -39.03 -15.03
CA TRP A 20 0.46 -37.62 -15.27
C TRP A 20 -0.73 -37.19 -14.41
N ASP A 21 -1.81 -37.95 -14.44
CA ASP A 21 -3.03 -37.62 -13.69
C ASP A 21 -2.82 -37.72 -12.17
N GLU A 22 -2.02 -38.68 -11.70
CA GLU A 22 -1.62 -38.78 -10.28
C GLU A 22 -0.78 -37.58 -9.83
N MET A 23 0.18 -37.15 -10.66
CA MET A 23 1.04 -36.01 -10.36
C MET A 23 0.27 -34.69 -10.27
N LEU A 24 -0.77 -34.51 -11.08
CA LEU A 24 -1.63 -33.32 -11.01
C LEU A 24 -2.38 -33.19 -9.69
N GLN A 25 -2.52 -34.26 -8.90
CA GLN A 25 -3.17 -34.24 -7.59
C GLN A 25 -2.21 -33.89 -6.44
N ASN A 26 -0.92 -33.68 -6.74
CA ASN A 26 0.06 -33.31 -5.73
C ASN A 26 -0.22 -31.90 -5.21
N LYS A 27 -0.41 -31.78 -3.89
CA LYS A 27 -0.56 -30.49 -3.22
C LYS A 27 0.73 -29.69 -3.35
N GLY A 28 0.61 -28.45 -3.83
CA GLY A 28 1.73 -27.53 -4.01
C GLY A 28 2.02 -27.18 -5.46
N LEU A 29 3.21 -26.64 -5.71
CA LEU A 29 3.68 -26.25 -7.04
C LEU A 29 4.52 -27.39 -7.64
N THR A 30 4.07 -27.91 -8.77
CA THR A 30 4.83 -28.89 -9.56
C THR A 30 5.39 -28.24 -10.82
N VAL A 31 6.71 -28.20 -10.91
CA VAL A 31 7.45 -27.73 -12.09
C VAL A 31 7.81 -28.93 -12.95
N ILE A 32 7.30 -28.94 -14.19
CA ILE A 32 7.37 -30.07 -15.12
C ILE A 32 8.22 -29.66 -16.32
N ASP A 33 9.38 -30.30 -16.48
CA ASP A 33 10.22 -30.20 -17.66
C ASP A 33 9.72 -31.19 -18.73
N VAL A 34 9.07 -30.66 -19.76
CA VAL A 34 8.48 -31.45 -20.84
C VAL A 34 9.52 -31.66 -21.93
N TYR A 35 9.79 -32.93 -22.25
CA TYR A 35 10.78 -33.29 -23.25
C TYR A 35 10.25 -34.31 -24.27
N GLN A 36 10.86 -34.34 -25.46
CA GLN A 36 10.59 -35.35 -26.47
C GLN A 36 11.50 -36.57 -26.24
N ALA A 37 11.00 -37.77 -26.51
CA ALA A 37 11.74 -39.02 -26.30
C ALA A 37 13.14 -39.04 -26.97
N TRP A 38 13.32 -38.28 -28.07
CA TRP A 38 14.57 -38.20 -28.81
C TRP A 38 15.57 -37.15 -28.30
N CYS A 39 15.16 -36.17 -27.48
CA CYS A 39 16.04 -35.11 -26.97
C CYS A 39 16.34 -35.20 -25.47
N GLY A 40 15.42 -35.76 -24.66
CA GLY A 40 15.57 -35.87 -23.21
C GLY A 40 15.40 -34.53 -22.46
N PRO A 41 15.37 -34.56 -21.12
CA PRO A 41 15.09 -33.38 -20.29
C PRO A 41 16.20 -32.33 -20.31
N CYS A 42 15.84 -31.09 -19.95
CA CYS A 42 16.73 -29.94 -19.98
C CYS A 42 17.82 -30.01 -18.91
N LYS A 43 19.04 -30.37 -19.31
CA LYS A 43 20.20 -30.50 -18.41
C LYS A 43 20.69 -29.18 -17.82
N ALA A 44 20.48 -28.06 -18.51
CA ALA A 44 20.95 -26.74 -18.07
C ALA A 44 20.24 -26.27 -16.78
N MET A 45 18.97 -26.63 -16.62
CA MET A 45 18.14 -26.17 -15.51
C MET A 45 18.19 -27.08 -14.27
N GLN A 46 18.77 -28.28 -14.38
CA GLN A 46 18.84 -29.25 -13.26
C GLN A 46 19.59 -28.72 -12.03
N THR A 47 20.63 -27.90 -12.23
CA THR A 47 21.39 -27.31 -11.12
C THR A 47 20.56 -26.26 -10.38
N LEU A 48 19.76 -25.47 -11.11
CA LEU A 48 18.87 -24.47 -10.52
C LEU A 48 17.75 -25.13 -9.73
N PHE A 49 17.08 -26.13 -10.30
CA PHE A 49 16.00 -26.86 -9.60
C PHE A 49 16.50 -27.55 -8.33
N ARG A 50 17.73 -28.08 -8.34
CA ARG A 50 18.35 -28.63 -7.13
C ARG A 50 18.57 -27.57 -6.06
N LYS A 51 19.03 -26.37 -6.45
CA LYS A 51 19.23 -25.25 -5.54
C LYS A 51 17.89 -24.79 -4.95
N LEU A 52 16.87 -24.56 -5.78
CA LEU A 52 15.53 -24.17 -5.36
C LEU A 52 14.90 -25.20 -4.41
N LYS A 53 15.02 -26.50 -4.72
CA LYS A 53 14.57 -27.56 -3.82
C LYS A 53 15.32 -27.59 -2.48
N THR A 54 16.54 -27.08 -2.41
CA THR A 54 17.32 -27.05 -1.15
C THR A 54 17.04 -25.78 -0.35
N GLU A 55 16.76 -24.66 -1.02
CA GLU A 55 16.57 -23.34 -0.38
C GLU A 55 15.11 -23.04 -0.01
N LEU A 56 14.13 -23.62 -0.71
CA LEU A 56 12.71 -23.24 -0.59
C LEU A 56 11.78 -24.38 -0.17
N ASN A 57 12.27 -25.62 -0.06
CA ASN A 57 11.43 -26.80 0.15
C ASN A 57 11.51 -27.34 1.58
N GLU A 58 11.25 -26.49 2.57
CA GLU A 58 11.18 -26.91 3.99
C GLU A 58 9.94 -27.78 4.27
N ASP A 59 8.86 -27.62 3.49
CA ASP A 59 7.53 -28.25 3.72
C ASP A 59 7.04 -29.19 2.58
N GLU A 60 7.93 -29.69 1.71
CA GLU A 60 7.59 -30.58 0.56
C GLU A 60 6.55 -30.03 -0.44
N ILE A 61 6.37 -28.71 -0.50
CA ILE A 61 5.37 -28.04 -1.34
C ILE A 61 5.85 -27.88 -2.80
N LEU A 62 7.16 -28.03 -3.06
CA LEU A 62 7.78 -27.80 -4.36
C LEU A 62 8.27 -29.10 -5.00
N HIS A 63 7.59 -29.51 -6.07
CA HIS A 63 7.86 -30.75 -6.80
C HIS A 63 8.52 -30.46 -8.14
N PHE A 64 9.57 -31.22 -8.48
CA PHE A 64 10.25 -31.13 -9.79
C PHE A 64 10.13 -32.46 -10.52
N VAL A 65 9.58 -32.40 -11.73
CA VAL A 65 9.19 -33.56 -12.52
C VAL A 65 9.68 -33.40 -13.95
N VAL A 66 9.99 -34.50 -14.62
CA VAL A 66 10.28 -34.53 -16.06
C VAL A 66 9.22 -35.37 -16.76
N ALA A 67 8.64 -34.88 -17.85
CA ALA A 67 7.53 -35.53 -18.55
C ALA A 67 7.85 -35.76 -20.04
N GLU A 68 7.64 -36.98 -20.51
CA GLU A 68 7.84 -37.34 -21.91
C GLU A 68 6.58 -37.09 -22.75
N ALA A 69 6.59 -36.05 -23.60
CA ALA A 69 5.42 -35.59 -24.36
C ALA A 69 4.84 -36.66 -25.31
N ASN A 70 5.67 -37.57 -25.83
CA ASN A 70 5.26 -38.62 -26.76
C ASN A 70 4.34 -39.66 -26.10
N SER A 71 4.50 -39.86 -24.80
CA SER A 71 3.87 -40.95 -24.05
C SER A 71 2.66 -40.48 -23.22
N ILE A 72 2.36 -39.18 -23.24
CA ILE A 72 1.24 -38.55 -22.51
C ILE A 72 0.30 -37.92 -23.54
N ALA A 73 -0.99 -38.25 -23.47
CA ALA A 73 -1.99 -37.78 -24.44
C ALA A 73 -2.28 -36.28 -24.26
N THR A 74 -2.34 -35.80 -23.02
CA THR A 74 -2.58 -34.39 -22.68
C THR A 74 -1.48 -33.45 -23.19
N LEU A 75 -0.26 -33.97 -23.40
CA LEU A 75 0.88 -33.19 -23.92
C LEU A 75 1.00 -33.20 -25.44
N GLN A 76 -0.02 -33.68 -26.16
CA GLN A 76 -0.06 -33.66 -27.62
C GLN A 76 0.25 -32.27 -28.25
N PRO A 77 -0.21 -31.13 -27.70
CA PRO A 77 0.09 -29.81 -28.27
C PRO A 77 1.57 -29.43 -28.28
N PHE A 78 2.37 -30.07 -27.42
CA PHE A 78 3.80 -29.79 -27.24
C PHE A 78 4.71 -30.78 -27.98
N ARG A 79 4.14 -31.69 -28.78
CA ARG A 79 4.91 -32.64 -29.60
C ARG A 79 5.60 -31.92 -30.75
N ASP A 80 6.76 -32.44 -31.15
CA ASP A 80 7.53 -31.98 -32.32
C ASP A 80 8.11 -30.55 -32.25
N ASN A 81 7.96 -29.86 -31.11
CA ASN A 81 8.64 -28.59 -30.83
C ASN A 81 9.99 -28.84 -30.13
N CYS A 82 11.06 -28.19 -30.61
CA CYS A 82 12.42 -28.33 -30.09
C CYS A 82 12.83 -27.09 -29.27
N GLU A 83 12.09 -26.81 -28.21
CA GLU A 83 12.40 -25.74 -27.25
C GLU A 83 12.21 -26.23 -25.81
N PRO A 84 12.87 -25.60 -24.82
CA PRO A 84 12.70 -25.97 -23.41
C PRO A 84 11.29 -25.58 -22.95
N ILE A 85 10.44 -26.57 -22.71
CA ILE A 85 9.05 -26.34 -22.28
C ILE A 85 8.94 -26.71 -20.81
N PHE A 86 8.61 -25.73 -19.98
CA PHE A 86 8.32 -25.93 -18.57
C PHE A 86 6.84 -25.66 -18.31
N LEU A 87 6.13 -26.66 -17.81
CA LEU A 87 4.75 -26.50 -17.34
C LEU A 87 4.76 -26.37 -15.83
N PHE A 88 3.96 -25.44 -15.33
CA PHE A 88 3.79 -25.22 -13.91
C PHE A 88 2.38 -25.66 -13.56
N SER A 89 2.28 -26.77 -12.83
CA SER A 89 1.01 -27.25 -12.30
C SER A 89 0.91 -26.82 -10.85
N VAL A 90 0.04 -25.88 -10.56
CA VAL A 90 -0.34 -25.53 -9.19
C VAL A 90 -1.64 -26.27 -8.92
N TYR A 91 -1.63 -27.20 -7.97
CA TYR A 91 -2.89 -27.69 -7.43
C TYR A 91 -3.37 -26.69 -6.36
N HIS A 92 -4.07 -25.67 -6.83
CA HIS A 92 -4.93 -24.78 -6.05
C HIS A 92 -6.22 -24.62 -6.87
N GLU A 93 -7.36 -24.72 -6.19
CA GLU A 93 -8.67 -24.63 -6.82
C GLU A 93 -8.95 -23.16 -7.18
N ILE A 94 -8.56 -22.72 -8.39
CA ILE A 94 -8.90 -21.39 -8.93
C ILE A 94 -9.30 -21.52 -10.41
N THR A 95 -10.55 -21.16 -10.67
CA THR A 95 -11.18 -20.97 -11.98
C THR A 95 -10.84 -19.60 -12.57
N PHE A 96 -10.50 -19.56 -13.86
CA PHE A 96 -10.42 -18.32 -14.64
C PHE A 96 -11.82 -17.94 -15.16
N VAL A 97 -12.17 -16.65 -15.13
CA VAL A 97 -13.26 -16.09 -15.95
C VAL A 97 -12.77 -14.81 -16.61
N ASP A 98 -12.95 -14.77 -17.92
CA ASP A 98 -12.61 -13.67 -18.82
C ASP A 98 -13.42 -12.40 -18.53
N SER A 99 -12.78 -11.26 -18.73
CA SER A 99 -13.39 -9.94 -18.75
C SER A 99 -14.25 -9.76 -20.00
N ASP A 100 -15.53 -9.41 -19.84
CA ASP A 100 -16.28 -8.53 -20.73
C ASP A 100 -17.70 -8.32 -20.16
N THR A 101 -17.98 -7.12 -19.66
CA THR A 101 -19.30 -6.46 -19.84
C THR A 101 -19.18 -4.98 -19.52
N GLU A 102 -19.34 -4.16 -20.55
CA GLU A 102 -19.87 -2.80 -20.45
C GLU A 102 -21.30 -2.88 -19.88
N ASP A 103 -21.63 -2.08 -18.87
CA ASP A 103 -22.95 -1.47 -18.83
C ASP A 103 -22.95 -0.11 -18.14
N ALA A 104 -23.69 0.80 -18.77
CA ALA A 104 -23.89 2.16 -18.37
C ALA A 104 -25.03 2.24 -17.35
N GLY A 105 -24.81 2.98 -16.27
CA GLY A 105 -25.84 3.31 -15.30
C GLY A 105 -25.61 4.69 -14.73
N GLU A 106 -26.20 5.70 -15.36
CA GLU A 106 -26.36 7.03 -14.74
C GLU A 106 -27.22 6.90 -13.48
N ALA A 107 -26.68 7.30 -12.33
CA ALA A 107 -27.46 7.60 -11.15
C ALA A 107 -27.00 8.95 -10.57
N PHE A 108 -27.98 9.85 -10.44
CA PHE A 108 -27.84 11.21 -9.95
C PHE A 108 -27.40 11.25 -8.48
N ASN A 109 -26.63 12.30 -8.19
CA ASN A 109 -26.13 12.79 -6.91
C ASN A 109 -27.10 12.69 -5.73
N GLU A 110 -26.52 12.38 -4.57
CA GLU A 110 -26.57 13.26 -3.38
C GLU A 110 -25.34 12.91 -2.53
N ASN A 111 -24.28 13.73 -2.61
CA ASN A 111 -23.12 13.60 -1.73
C ASN A 111 -22.91 14.95 -1.05
N VAL A 112 -22.60 14.92 0.24
CA VAL A 112 -22.35 16.10 1.08
C VAL A 112 -21.26 16.95 0.42
N ASP A 113 -21.58 18.19 0.05
CA ASP A 113 -20.70 19.12 -0.68
C ASP A 113 -19.39 19.37 0.10
N GLN A 114 -18.37 18.56 -0.17
CA GLN A 114 -17.01 18.92 0.20
C GLN A 114 -16.53 19.97 -0.79
N LEU A 115 -16.42 21.22 -0.34
CA LEU A 115 -15.99 22.34 -1.16
C LEU A 115 -14.49 22.17 -1.50
N TYR A 116 -14.23 21.81 -2.75
CA TYR A 116 -12.88 21.82 -3.31
C TYR A 116 -12.58 23.17 -3.98
N SER A 117 -11.31 23.56 -3.97
CA SER A 117 -10.74 24.68 -4.70
C SER A 117 -9.57 24.17 -5.55
N ILE A 118 -9.34 24.77 -6.72
CA ILE A 118 -8.18 24.47 -7.55
C ILE A 118 -7.19 25.62 -7.45
N ALA A 119 -5.94 25.33 -7.12
CA ALA A 119 -4.86 26.31 -7.12
C ALA A 119 -3.84 26.00 -8.23
N ILE A 120 -3.55 26.98 -9.09
CA ILE A 120 -2.52 26.87 -10.13
C ILE A 120 -1.32 27.76 -9.76
N ILE A 121 -0.19 27.12 -9.49
CA ILE A 121 1.10 27.79 -9.32
C ILE A 121 1.71 28.05 -10.70
N LYS A 122 1.94 29.33 -11.01
CA LYS A 122 2.44 29.80 -12.31
C LYS A 122 3.86 29.30 -12.60
N PRO A 123 4.25 29.10 -13.88
CA PRO A 123 5.57 28.59 -14.22
C PRO A 123 6.76 29.39 -13.68
N GLU A 124 6.64 30.71 -13.58
CA GLU A 124 7.69 31.57 -13.01
C GLU A 124 7.99 31.21 -11.54
N ALA A 125 6.96 30.89 -10.76
CA ALA A 125 7.10 30.48 -9.37
C ALA A 125 7.74 29.08 -9.25
N VAL A 126 7.47 28.21 -10.22
CA VAL A 126 8.07 26.88 -10.31
C VAL A 126 9.56 26.98 -10.65
N ILE A 127 9.93 27.78 -11.66
CA ILE A 127 11.33 28.01 -12.07
C ILE A 127 12.14 28.66 -10.94
N THR A 128 11.53 29.58 -10.19
CA THR A 128 12.18 30.25 -9.05
C THR A 128 12.19 29.42 -7.76
N GLY A 129 11.72 28.17 -7.79
CA GLY A 129 11.77 27.25 -6.65
C GLY A 129 10.83 27.62 -5.50
N LYS A 130 9.81 28.46 -5.74
CA LYS A 130 8.89 28.95 -4.71
C LYS A 130 7.76 27.96 -4.39
N THR A 131 7.60 26.89 -5.17
CA THR A 131 6.52 25.91 -5.06
C THR A 131 6.37 25.33 -3.64
N ILE A 132 7.47 24.90 -3.01
CA ILE A 132 7.43 24.30 -1.66
C ILE A 132 6.90 25.31 -0.65
N LYS A 133 7.42 26.54 -0.68
CA LYS A 133 6.99 27.64 0.20
C LYS A 133 5.52 28.01 0.01
N ILE A 134 5.00 27.89 -1.22
CA ILE A 134 3.58 28.15 -1.51
C ILE A 134 2.71 27.02 -0.91
N LYS A 135 3.08 25.76 -1.14
CA LYS A 135 2.38 24.58 -0.56
C LYS A 135 2.36 24.63 0.97
N GLU A 136 3.50 24.91 1.61
CA GLU A 136 3.60 25.07 3.07
C GLU A 136 2.64 26.14 3.61
N LYS A 137 2.48 27.25 2.88
CA LYS A 137 1.56 28.32 3.27
C LYS A 137 0.09 27.94 3.10
N ILE A 138 -0.26 27.18 2.06
CA ILE A 138 -1.62 26.63 1.90
C ILE A 138 -1.95 25.69 3.06
N ILE A 139 -1.03 24.79 3.41
CA ILE A 139 -1.19 23.86 4.54
C ILE A 139 -1.27 24.63 5.88
N SER A 140 -0.40 25.63 6.06
CA SER A 140 -0.38 26.47 7.28
C SER A 140 -1.66 27.30 7.45
N ALA A 141 -2.41 27.52 6.37
CA ALA A 141 -3.70 28.21 6.40
C ALA A 141 -4.88 27.31 6.81
N GLY A 142 -4.64 26.01 7.03
CA GLY A 142 -5.67 25.04 7.42
C GLY A 142 -6.37 24.36 6.25
N PHE A 143 -5.76 24.38 5.07
CA PHE A 143 -6.25 23.68 3.89
C PHE A 143 -5.45 22.39 3.64
N VAL A 144 -6.11 21.38 3.08
CA VAL A 144 -5.51 20.07 2.74
C VAL A 144 -5.38 19.95 1.24
N ILE A 145 -4.19 19.60 0.75
CA ILE A 145 -3.95 19.32 -0.67
C ILE A 145 -4.34 17.86 -0.94
N GLN A 146 -5.39 17.66 -1.74
CA GLN A 146 -5.99 16.34 -2.04
C GLN A 146 -5.37 15.68 -3.26
N ALA A 147 -4.97 16.48 -4.25
CA ALA A 147 -4.25 16.01 -5.43
C ALA A 147 -3.32 17.08 -5.96
N GLU A 148 -2.25 16.64 -6.62
CA GLU A 148 -1.33 17.52 -7.32
C GLU A 148 -0.96 16.94 -8.68
N ASP A 149 -0.83 17.82 -9.67
CA ASP A 149 -0.34 17.49 -10.99
C ASP A 149 0.62 18.57 -11.50
N LYS A 150 1.64 18.15 -12.23
CA LYS A 150 2.68 19.02 -12.79
C LYS A 150 2.69 18.86 -14.29
N ARG A 151 2.23 19.87 -15.02
CA ARG A 151 2.17 19.83 -16.48
C ARG A 151 2.32 21.19 -17.12
N VAL A 152 2.62 21.16 -18.41
CA VAL A 152 2.45 22.31 -19.30
C VAL A 152 0.98 22.39 -19.68
N LEU A 153 0.36 23.54 -19.49
CA LEU A 153 -1.05 23.75 -19.84
C LEU A 153 -1.20 23.94 -21.35
N THR A 154 -2.28 23.41 -21.93
CA THR A 154 -2.64 23.71 -23.32
C THR A 154 -3.26 25.10 -23.43
N GLU A 155 -3.20 25.70 -24.62
CA GLU A 155 -3.80 27.01 -24.87
C GLU A 155 -5.28 27.06 -24.49
N ASN A 156 -6.05 26.02 -24.84
CA ASN A 156 -7.46 25.89 -24.48
C ASN A 156 -7.67 25.85 -22.96
N GLN A 157 -6.85 25.10 -22.22
CA GLN A 157 -6.95 25.04 -20.76
C GLN A 157 -6.66 26.38 -20.09
N VAL A 158 -5.67 27.12 -20.59
CA VAL A 158 -5.35 28.47 -20.08
C VAL A 158 -6.50 29.43 -20.38
N ARG A 159 -7.02 29.44 -21.62
CA ARG A 159 -8.13 30.32 -21.99
C ARG A 159 -9.41 30.01 -21.23
N ASP A 160 -9.68 28.73 -20.96
CA ASP A 160 -10.83 28.30 -20.17
C ASP A 160 -10.69 28.68 -18.69
N PHE A 161 -9.52 28.46 -18.07
CA PHE A 161 -9.29 28.77 -16.66
C PHE A 161 -9.19 30.28 -16.38
N TYR A 162 -8.60 31.03 -17.31
CA TYR A 162 -8.38 32.46 -17.18
C TYR A 162 -9.35 33.30 -18.02
N SER A 163 -10.56 32.79 -18.29
CA SER A 163 -11.55 33.47 -19.12
C SER A 163 -11.95 34.84 -18.58
N GLN A 164 -11.79 35.07 -17.27
CA GLN A 164 -12.14 36.33 -16.60
C GLN A 164 -11.18 37.47 -16.92
N ILE A 165 -9.93 37.16 -17.33
CA ILE A 165 -8.91 38.16 -17.69
C ILE A 165 -8.64 38.17 -19.21
N ALA A 166 -9.51 37.53 -19.99
CA ALA A 166 -9.33 37.38 -21.44
C ALA A 166 -9.36 38.72 -22.20
N ASP A 167 -9.99 39.75 -21.63
CA ASP A 167 -10.08 41.09 -22.22
C ASP A 167 -8.85 41.97 -21.94
N GLU A 168 -7.89 41.50 -21.15
CA GLU A 168 -6.67 42.25 -20.84
C GLU A 168 -5.71 42.30 -22.05
N PRO A 169 -5.06 43.46 -22.31
CA PRO A 169 -4.24 43.66 -23.51
C PRO A 169 -3.02 42.73 -23.58
N ASP A 170 -2.52 42.28 -22.42
CA ASP A 170 -1.34 41.41 -22.31
C ASP A 170 -1.73 39.91 -22.21
N PHE A 171 -3.00 39.56 -22.41
CA PHE A 171 -3.48 38.19 -22.23
C PHE A 171 -2.81 37.17 -23.17
N GLU A 172 -2.49 37.55 -24.41
CA GLU A 172 -1.80 36.67 -25.36
C GLU A 172 -0.36 36.34 -24.94
N ASP A 173 0.35 37.32 -24.37
CA ASP A 173 1.68 37.11 -23.79
C ASP A 173 1.61 36.23 -22.54
N PHE A 174 0.57 36.41 -21.72
CA PHE A 174 0.28 35.55 -20.56
C PHE A 174 -0.03 34.11 -20.95
N VAL A 175 -0.87 33.89 -21.97
CA VAL A 175 -1.16 32.56 -22.53
C VAL A 175 0.12 31.89 -23.01
N THR A 176 1.00 32.63 -23.69
CA THR A 176 2.31 32.13 -24.13
C THR A 176 3.17 31.72 -22.93
N LEU A 177 3.19 32.50 -21.85
CA LEU A 177 3.95 32.17 -20.64
C LEU A 177 3.43 30.88 -19.96
N MET A 178 2.11 30.73 -19.84
CA MET A 178 1.47 29.59 -19.18
C MET A 178 1.54 28.29 -20.00
N THR A 179 1.67 28.40 -21.32
CA THR A 179 1.77 27.25 -22.25
C THR A 179 3.22 26.85 -22.58
N THR A 180 4.21 27.66 -22.22
CA THR A 180 5.63 27.35 -22.44
C THR A 180 6.31 26.80 -21.19
N GLY A 181 5.80 27.13 -20.02
CA GLY A 181 6.36 26.71 -18.74
C GLY A 181 5.54 25.62 -18.04
N ILE A 182 6.16 24.95 -17.07
CA ILE A 182 5.49 23.92 -16.26
C ILE A 182 4.75 24.60 -15.11
N SER A 183 3.45 24.34 -15.02
CA SER A 183 2.59 24.78 -13.91
C SER A 183 2.37 23.65 -12.92
N TYR A 184 2.12 23.99 -11.66
CA TYR A 184 1.64 23.03 -10.64
C TYR A 184 0.16 23.29 -10.39
N ILE A 185 -0.66 22.25 -10.54
CA ILE A 185 -2.11 22.30 -10.29
C ILE A 185 -2.37 21.51 -9.02
N LEU A 186 -3.09 22.12 -8.08
CA LEU A 186 -3.42 21.54 -6.78
C LEU A 186 -4.93 21.51 -6.61
N VAL A 187 -5.48 20.38 -6.18
CA VAL A 187 -6.85 20.30 -5.65
C VAL A 187 -6.78 20.42 -4.14
N VAL A 188 -7.53 21.35 -3.58
CA VAL A 188 -7.44 21.75 -2.17
C VAL A 188 -8.82 21.67 -1.54
N SER A 189 -8.93 21.14 -0.31
CA SER A 189 -10.17 21.13 0.47
C SER A 189 -10.00 21.86 1.80
N GLN A 190 -11.08 22.41 2.34
CA GLN A 190 -11.09 22.97 3.69
C GLN A 190 -11.35 21.86 4.71
N ASP A 191 -10.51 21.77 5.75
CA ASP A 191 -10.70 20.78 6.83
C ASP A 191 -11.87 21.20 7.72
N ASN A 192 -12.95 20.41 7.73
CA ASN A 192 -14.13 20.59 8.57
C ASN A 192 -14.14 19.58 9.72
N LYS A 193 -13.03 19.42 10.45
CA LYS A 193 -13.04 18.75 11.75
C LYS A 193 -13.68 19.65 12.80
N GLN A 194 -14.66 19.08 13.51
CA GLN A 194 -15.60 19.67 14.47
C GLN A 194 -14.96 20.62 15.50
N GLU A 195 -15.67 21.72 15.78
CA GLU A 195 -15.52 22.49 17.02
C GLU A 195 -15.86 21.62 18.24
N PRO A 196 -15.17 21.75 19.37
CA PRO A 196 -15.66 21.20 20.64
C PRO A 196 -16.95 21.93 21.05
N PRO A 197 -17.91 21.26 21.71
CA PRO A 197 -19.16 21.89 22.13
C PRO A 197 -18.86 22.96 23.19
N CYS A 198 -19.01 24.23 22.83
CA CYS A 198 -18.98 25.32 23.81
C CYS A 198 -20.22 25.25 24.69
N GLU A 199 -20.00 24.98 25.97
CA GLU A 199 -20.97 25.10 27.04
C GLU A 199 -21.66 26.47 27.00
N GLU A 200 -23.00 26.44 26.99
CA GLU A 200 -23.84 27.61 27.20
C GLU A 200 -23.54 28.24 28.56
N THR A 201 -22.76 29.31 28.57
CA THR A 201 -22.71 30.22 29.72
C THR A 201 -23.49 31.48 29.39
N VAL A 202 -24.76 31.45 29.82
CA VAL A 202 -25.65 32.60 29.91
C VAL A 202 -24.95 33.73 30.66
N SER A 203 -24.76 34.87 29.99
CA SER A 203 -24.43 36.13 30.68
C SER A 203 -25.35 37.24 30.20
N ASN A 204 -26.23 37.65 31.12
CA ASN A 204 -27.11 38.81 31.04
C ASN A 204 -26.26 40.11 31.01
N PRO A 205 -26.71 41.17 30.32
CA PRO A 205 -26.00 42.44 30.29
C PRO A 205 -26.45 43.32 31.46
N GLU A 206 -25.52 43.90 32.23
CA GLU A 206 -25.77 45.20 32.87
C GLU A 206 -24.50 45.81 33.52
N ASN A 207 -24.24 47.06 33.10
CA ASN A 207 -23.74 48.20 33.90
C ASN A 207 -22.24 48.41 34.25
N LYS A 208 -21.76 49.53 33.68
CA LYS A 208 -20.96 50.64 34.26
C LYS A 208 -19.42 50.64 34.17
N GLU A 209 -18.94 51.65 33.45
CA GLU A 209 -17.61 52.31 33.46
C GLU A 209 -17.21 52.87 34.86
N PRO A 210 -16.09 53.61 35.01
CA PRO A 210 -14.67 53.28 34.74
C PRO A 210 -13.78 53.59 35.98
N LYS A 211 -12.49 53.18 36.00
CA LYS A 211 -11.42 53.96 36.68
C LYS A 211 -9.99 53.49 36.39
N GLU A 212 -9.14 54.51 36.23
CA GLU A 212 -7.67 54.61 36.09
C GLU A 212 -6.93 53.97 37.31
N THR A 213 -5.63 53.60 37.33
CA THR A 213 -4.36 54.23 36.93
C THR A 213 -3.19 53.21 37.13
N SER A 214 -2.11 53.32 36.31
CA SER A 214 -0.64 53.10 36.56
C SER A 214 -0.16 51.93 37.45
N GLU A 215 0.95 51.21 37.25
CA GLU A 215 2.24 51.42 36.55
C GLU A 215 3.02 50.07 36.58
N ASP A 216 3.76 49.79 35.51
CA ASP A 216 5.07 49.08 35.42
C ASP A 216 5.34 47.61 35.84
N GLN A 217 5.80 46.89 34.80
CA GLN A 217 6.95 45.96 34.69
C GLN A 217 6.74 44.42 34.75
N HIS A 218 6.77 43.85 33.52
CA HIS A 218 7.43 42.63 33.04
C HIS A 218 7.22 41.28 33.76
N GLU A 219 6.49 40.37 33.10
CA GLU A 219 6.99 39.01 32.82
C GLU A 219 6.28 38.38 31.62
N MET A 220 7.03 37.58 30.85
CA MET A 220 6.70 37.05 29.53
C MET A 220 5.51 36.08 29.53
N ALA A 221 4.48 36.39 28.75
CA ALA A 221 3.48 35.43 28.30
C ALA A 221 3.58 35.29 26.77
N THR A 222 3.82 34.06 26.32
CA THR A 222 3.73 33.62 24.93
C THR A 222 2.34 33.97 24.37
N PRO A 223 2.23 34.60 23.19
CA PRO A 223 0.92 34.82 22.60
C PRO A 223 0.42 33.50 22.02
N THR A 224 -0.58 32.91 22.66
CA THR A 224 -1.44 31.89 22.08
C THR A 224 -2.08 32.48 20.83
N VAL A 225 -1.52 32.18 19.66
CA VAL A 225 -2.07 32.61 18.37
C VAL A 225 -3.34 31.80 18.14
N MET A 226 -4.50 32.41 18.44
CA MET A 226 -5.77 31.93 17.91
C MET A 226 -5.67 31.89 16.38
N ARG A 227 -5.71 30.68 15.81
CA ARG A 227 -5.78 30.47 14.36
C ARG A 227 -7.13 30.99 13.88
N LYS A 228 -7.16 32.14 13.19
CA LYS A 228 -8.35 32.57 12.47
C LYS A 228 -8.63 31.56 11.36
N LYS A 229 -9.82 30.96 11.38
CA LYS A 229 -10.39 30.21 10.24
C LYS A 229 -10.58 31.22 9.10
N TRP A 230 -10.07 30.90 7.91
CA TRP A 230 -10.18 31.76 6.74
C TRP A 230 -11.33 31.27 5.86
N ASP A 231 -12.15 32.21 5.38
CA ASP A 231 -13.37 31.90 4.61
C ASP A 231 -13.09 31.65 3.11
N SER A 232 -11.94 32.08 2.58
CA SER A 232 -11.51 31.86 1.18
C SER A 232 -9.97 31.70 1.09
N LEU A 233 -9.52 30.73 0.30
CA LEU A 233 -8.10 30.47 0.03
C LEU A 233 -7.50 31.61 -0.81
N GLN A 234 -8.28 32.17 -1.74
CA GLN A 234 -7.89 33.32 -2.55
C GLN A 234 -7.56 34.54 -1.67
N GLU A 235 -8.42 34.89 -0.71
CA GLU A 235 -8.20 36.05 0.17
C GLU A 235 -6.92 35.87 1.03
N TYR A 236 -6.64 34.64 1.47
CA TYR A 236 -5.42 34.34 2.22
C TYR A 236 -4.16 34.56 1.37
N LEU A 237 -4.15 34.09 0.12
CA LEU A 237 -2.99 34.20 -0.77
C LEU A 237 -2.72 35.66 -1.20
N GLU A 238 -3.77 36.46 -1.36
CA GLU A 238 -3.66 37.90 -1.63
C GLU A 238 -3.00 38.63 -0.46
N ARG A 239 -3.44 38.37 0.79
CA ARG A 239 -2.83 38.97 1.99
C ARG A 239 -1.38 38.56 2.21
N GLN A 240 -0.99 37.39 1.71
CA GLN A 240 0.38 36.88 1.81
C GLN A 240 1.29 37.34 0.67
N ASN A 241 0.81 38.18 -0.28
CA ASN A 241 1.50 38.60 -1.50
C ASN A 241 1.95 37.43 -2.40
N ILE A 242 1.14 36.37 -2.46
CA ILE A 242 1.42 35.14 -3.24
C ILE A 242 0.52 35.04 -4.47
N SER A 243 -0.55 35.83 -4.57
CA SER A 243 -1.44 35.87 -5.74
C SER A 243 -0.70 36.10 -7.06
N GLN A 244 0.44 36.81 -7.04
CA GLN A 244 1.32 36.97 -8.20
C GLN A 244 1.92 35.63 -8.71
N PHE A 245 1.98 34.60 -7.87
CA PHE A 245 2.62 33.30 -8.13
C PHE A 245 1.65 32.12 -8.14
N CYS A 246 0.43 32.29 -7.62
CA CYS A 246 -0.56 31.24 -7.45
C CYS A 246 -1.97 31.83 -7.61
N ASP A 247 -2.73 31.36 -8.58
CA ASP A 247 -4.14 31.71 -8.76
C ASP A 247 -5.04 30.58 -8.25
N VAL A 248 -6.26 30.91 -7.82
CA VAL A 248 -7.21 29.95 -7.25
C VAL A 248 -8.57 30.10 -7.93
N GLU A 249 -9.21 28.96 -8.21
CA GLU A 249 -10.61 28.87 -8.62
C GLU A 249 -11.41 28.21 -7.49
N GLU A 250 -12.45 28.89 -7.02
CA GLU A 250 -13.32 28.48 -5.90
C GLU A 250 -14.77 28.27 -6.35
N ASN A 251 -15.13 28.62 -7.60
CA ASN A 251 -16.47 28.40 -8.11
C ASN A 251 -16.74 26.89 -8.33
N THR A 252 -17.71 26.34 -7.62
CA THR A 252 -18.04 24.89 -7.63
C THR A 252 -18.27 24.32 -9.04
N THR A 253 -18.87 25.08 -9.95
CA THR A 253 -19.12 24.61 -11.33
C THR A 253 -17.83 24.53 -12.14
N ASN A 254 -16.99 25.56 -12.03
CA ASN A 254 -15.70 25.61 -12.70
C ASN A 254 -14.72 24.59 -12.09
N VAL A 255 -14.67 24.49 -10.76
CA VAL A 255 -13.86 23.50 -10.04
C VAL A 255 -14.21 22.09 -10.51
N ASN A 256 -15.48 21.71 -10.59
CA ASN A 256 -15.87 20.39 -11.08
C ASN A 256 -15.43 20.15 -12.53
N LYS A 257 -15.65 21.13 -13.42
CA LYS A 257 -15.19 21.06 -14.82
C LYS A 257 -13.68 20.87 -14.90
N PHE A 258 -12.92 21.63 -14.10
CA PHE A 258 -11.46 21.58 -14.13
C PHE A 258 -10.90 20.35 -13.42
N ILE A 259 -11.55 19.82 -12.39
CA ILE A 259 -11.22 18.51 -11.83
C ILE A 259 -11.35 17.44 -12.92
N ASP A 260 -12.43 17.44 -13.70
CA ASP A 260 -12.60 16.44 -14.77
C ASP A 260 -11.54 16.57 -15.89
N ILE A 261 -11.13 17.81 -16.21
CA ILE A 261 -10.08 18.08 -17.22
C ILE A 261 -8.69 17.73 -16.70
N PHE A 262 -8.41 18.11 -15.46
CA PHE A 262 -7.07 18.05 -14.89
C PHE A 262 -6.80 16.72 -14.21
N PHE A 263 -7.80 16.13 -13.59
CA PHE A 263 -7.73 14.90 -12.82
C PHE A 263 -8.99 14.04 -13.10
N PRO A 264 -9.12 13.47 -14.31
CA PRO A 264 -10.29 12.67 -14.69
C PRO A 264 -10.55 11.49 -13.73
N ASP A 265 -9.48 10.93 -13.14
CA ASP A 265 -9.57 9.83 -12.17
C ASP A 265 -9.77 10.31 -10.72
N PHE A 266 -9.75 11.62 -10.44
CA PHE A 266 -9.86 12.15 -9.08
C PHE A 266 -11.16 11.73 -8.40
N LYS A 267 -12.27 11.79 -9.15
CA LYS A 267 -13.58 11.33 -8.68
C LYS A 267 -13.67 9.80 -8.55
N SER A 268 -12.84 9.04 -9.26
CA SER A 268 -12.78 7.58 -9.10
C SER A 268 -11.94 7.19 -7.88
N ILE A 269 -10.79 7.84 -7.70
CA ILE A 269 -9.86 7.58 -6.59
C ILE A 269 -10.44 8.07 -5.26
N SER A 270 -11.19 9.19 -5.26
CA SER A 270 -11.87 9.71 -4.07
C SER A 270 -13.08 8.88 -3.63
N LYS A 271 -13.55 7.94 -4.45
CA LYS A 271 -14.70 7.07 -4.15
C LYS A 271 -14.31 5.70 -3.64
N LEU A 272 -13.03 5.34 -3.70
CA LEU A 272 -12.56 4.05 -3.21
C LEU A 272 -12.46 4.08 -1.69
N GLU A 273 -13.30 3.30 -1.04
CA GLU A 273 -13.35 3.18 0.41
C GLU A 273 -12.55 1.96 0.86
N LYS A 274 -11.85 2.12 1.98
CA LYS A 274 -11.22 1.00 2.69
C LYS A 274 -12.15 0.56 3.81
N THR A 275 -12.41 -0.74 3.89
CA THR A 275 -13.16 -1.33 5.01
C THR A 275 -12.39 -2.50 5.60
N LEU A 276 -12.51 -2.70 6.91
CA LEU A 276 -12.00 -3.89 7.56
C LEU A 276 -13.02 -5.02 7.39
N ALA A 277 -12.54 -6.16 6.94
CA ALA A 277 -13.27 -7.43 7.03
C ALA A 277 -12.51 -8.37 7.97
N LEU A 278 -13.21 -9.06 8.85
CA LEU A 278 -12.61 -10.04 9.75
C LEU A 278 -13.36 -11.37 9.65
N LEU A 279 -12.63 -12.44 9.36
CA LEU A 279 -13.12 -13.81 9.43
C LEU A 279 -12.80 -14.34 10.82
N ARG A 280 -13.85 -14.71 11.56
CA ARG A 280 -13.73 -15.33 12.89
C ARG A 280 -13.05 -16.72 12.79
N PRO A 281 -12.49 -17.25 13.90
CA PRO A 281 -11.62 -18.43 13.84
C PRO A 281 -12.24 -19.65 13.16
N ASP A 282 -13.50 -19.97 13.45
CA ASP A 282 -14.19 -21.14 12.87
C ASP A 282 -14.27 -21.04 11.34
N LEU A 283 -14.66 -19.88 10.79
CA LEU A 283 -14.75 -19.66 9.35
C LEU A 283 -13.38 -19.63 8.67
N PHE A 284 -12.40 -18.99 9.30
CA PHE A 284 -11.03 -18.93 8.78
C PHE A 284 -10.43 -20.33 8.60
N GLN A 285 -10.68 -21.24 9.53
CA GLN A 285 -10.14 -22.61 9.47
C GLN A 285 -10.83 -23.48 8.42
N GLU A 286 -12.13 -23.33 8.22
CA GLU A 286 -12.90 -24.25 7.38
C GLU A 286 -13.10 -23.77 5.92
N LYS A 287 -13.41 -22.50 5.69
CA LYS A 287 -13.93 -22.02 4.39
C LYS A 287 -13.37 -20.66 3.93
N LYS A 288 -12.14 -20.31 4.31
CA LYS A 288 -11.53 -19.03 3.90
C LYS A 288 -11.45 -18.83 2.38
N GLU A 289 -11.21 -19.91 1.61
CA GLU A 289 -11.08 -19.83 0.15
C GLU A 289 -12.42 -19.45 -0.51
N ASP A 290 -13.54 -19.98 -0.01
CA ASP A 290 -14.87 -19.60 -0.47
C ASP A 290 -15.12 -18.10 -0.28
N VAL A 291 -14.70 -17.56 0.89
CA VAL A 291 -14.83 -16.13 1.18
C VAL A 291 -13.95 -15.30 0.24
N PHE A 292 -12.73 -15.73 -0.07
CA PHE A 292 -11.87 -15.02 -1.02
C PHE A 292 -12.44 -14.99 -2.44
N ASN A 293 -13.01 -16.09 -2.91
CA ASN A 293 -13.67 -16.14 -4.21
C ASN A 293 -14.83 -15.13 -4.27
N ILE A 294 -15.67 -15.10 -3.22
CA ILE A 294 -16.79 -14.14 -3.14
C ILE A 294 -16.28 -12.69 -3.11
N ILE A 295 -15.25 -12.40 -2.32
CA ILE A 295 -14.64 -11.05 -2.26
C ILE A 295 -14.17 -10.61 -3.66
N GLN A 296 -13.54 -11.53 -4.42
CA GLN A 296 -13.08 -11.25 -5.78
C GLN A 296 -14.25 -11.07 -6.76
N ASP A 297 -15.24 -11.96 -6.73
CA ASP A 297 -16.42 -11.93 -7.60
C ASP A 297 -17.26 -10.64 -7.38
N GLU A 298 -17.31 -10.14 -6.15
CA GLU A 298 -17.98 -8.90 -5.77
C GLU A 298 -17.17 -7.62 -6.10
N GLY A 299 -15.98 -7.80 -6.68
CA GLY A 299 -15.12 -6.72 -7.17
C GLY A 299 -14.31 -6.00 -6.09
N PHE A 300 -14.14 -6.60 -4.91
CA PHE A 300 -13.23 -6.05 -3.90
C PHE A 300 -11.78 -6.38 -4.22
N LYS A 301 -10.91 -5.38 -4.02
CA LYS A 301 -9.47 -5.60 -4.00
C LYS A 301 -8.99 -5.79 -2.57
N ILE A 302 -8.39 -6.93 -2.27
CA ILE A 302 -7.72 -7.16 -0.99
C ILE A 302 -6.39 -6.39 -1.01
N LEU A 303 -6.30 -5.33 -0.19
CA LEU A 303 -5.07 -4.55 -0.04
C LEU A 303 -4.11 -5.20 0.94
N MET A 304 -4.63 -5.74 2.03
CA MET A 304 -3.85 -6.31 3.11
C MET A 304 -4.60 -7.48 3.71
N GLN A 305 -3.84 -8.45 4.22
CA GLN A 305 -4.36 -9.55 5.02
C GLN A 305 -3.39 -9.87 6.14
N ARG A 306 -3.91 -10.26 7.31
CA ARG A 306 -3.11 -10.61 8.47
C ARG A 306 -3.84 -11.63 9.33
N GLU A 307 -3.14 -12.70 9.67
CA GLU A 307 -3.57 -13.63 10.71
C GLU A 307 -3.31 -12.99 12.07
N ILE A 308 -4.35 -12.88 12.89
CA ILE A 308 -4.29 -12.27 14.21
C ILE A 308 -4.90 -13.20 15.25
N VAL A 309 -4.27 -13.30 16.42
CA VAL A 309 -4.88 -13.89 17.61
C VAL A 309 -5.35 -12.71 18.46
N LEU A 310 -6.66 -12.63 18.69
CA LEU A 310 -7.24 -11.53 19.43
C LEU A 310 -6.98 -11.71 20.93
N SER A 311 -6.69 -10.60 21.59
CA SER A 311 -6.76 -10.44 23.04
C SER A 311 -8.21 -10.43 23.51
N GLU A 312 -8.41 -10.63 24.81
CA GLU A 312 -9.74 -10.64 25.40
C GLU A 312 -10.48 -9.30 25.20
N GLU A 313 -9.78 -8.17 25.31
CA GLU A 313 -10.36 -6.83 25.14
C GLU A 313 -10.72 -6.53 23.67
N GLU A 314 -9.86 -6.94 22.72
CA GLU A 314 -10.17 -6.83 21.29
C GLU A 314 -11.39 -7.69 20.92
N ALA A 315 -11.44 -8.94 21.42
CA ALA A 315 -12.56 -9.83 21.19
C ALA A 315 -13.88 -9.27 21.76
N LYS A 316 -13.86 -8.69 22.97
CA LYS A 316 -15.03 -8.02 23.58
C LYS A 316 -15.50 -6.83 22.72
N THR A 317 -14.57 -6.04 22.21
CA THR A 317 -14.88 -4.87 21.38
C THR A 317 -15.57 -5.29 20.07
N LEU A 318 -15.02 -6.29 19.36
CA LEU A 318 -15.57 -6.80 18.11
C LEU A 318 -16.86 -7.62 18.26
N CYS A 319 -17.14 -8.11 19.47
CA CYS A 319 -18.33 -8.90 19.80
C CYS A 319 -19.34 -8.15 20.67
N LYS A 320 -19.18 -6.83 20.82
CA LYS A 320 -19.96 -6.01 21.76
C LYS A 320 -21.47 -6.14 21.57
N GLU A 321 -21.91 -6.35 20.33
CA GLU A 321 -23.32 -6.57 19.98
C GLU A 321 -23.95 -7.81 20.66
N TYR A 322 -23.13 -8.78 21.08
CA TYR A 322 -23.57 -10.01 21.76
C TYR A 322 -23.34 -9.99 23.27
N GLU A 323 -22.97 -8.85 23.88
CA GLU A 323 -22.58 -8.77 25.31
C GLU A 323 -23.66 -9.30 26.27
N ASN A 324 -24.92 -9.20 25.89
CA ASN A 324 -26.07 -9.67 26.69
C ASN A 324 -26.50 -11.12 26.41
N GLU A 325 -25.81 -11.82 25.51
CA GLU A 325 -26.16 -13.20 25.14
C GLU A 325 -25.52 -14.23 26.08
N ASP A 326 -26.26 -15.30 26.39
CA ASP A 326 -25.81 -16.34 27.33
C ASP A 326 -24.52 -17.06 26.88
N TYR A 327 -24.22 -17.04 25.57
CA TYR A 327 -23.04 -17.66 24.97
C TYR A 327 -21.86 -16.69 24.81
N PHE A 328 -21.98 -15.42 25.22
CA PHE A 328 -20.95 -14.39 25.03
C PHE A 328 -19.58 -14.80 25.58
N GLY A 329 -19.53 -15.36 26.80
CA GLY A 329 -18.27 -15.82 27.40
C GLY A 329 -17.56 -16.90 26.57
N ASN A 330 -18.31 -17.88 26.07
CA ASN A 330 -17.78 -18.94 25.21
C ASN A 330 -17.35 -18.41 23.83
N LEU A 331 -18.04 -17.38 23.33
CA LEU A 331 -17.66 -16.70 22.09
C LEU A 331 -16.31 -15.98 22.24
N ILE A 332 -16.10 -15.25 23.34
CA ILE A 332 -14.81 -14.59 23.62
C ILE A 332 -13.69 -15.63 23.76
N GLU A 333 -13.95 -16.75 24.45
CA GLU A 333 -12.99 -17.85 24.53
C GLU A 333 -12.65 -18.40 23.13
N ASN A 334 -13.63 -18.60 22.25
CA ASN A 334 -13.39 -19.03 20.87
C ASN A 334 -12.56 -18.01 20.09
N MET A 335 -12.91 -16.73 20.14
CA MET A 335 -12.22 -15.63 19.44
C MET A 335 -10.75 -15.46 19.87
N THR A 336 -10.43 -15.81 21.12
CA THR A 336 -9.07 -15.73 21.69
C THR A 336 -8.30 -17.05 21.58
N SER A 337 -8.98 -18.17 21.33
CA SER A 337 -8.38 -19.51 21.28
C SER A 337 -7.58 -19.81 20.00
N GLY A 338 -7.85 -19.08 18.92
CA GLY A 338 -7.31 -19.37 17.60
C GLY A 338 -7.19 -18.14 16.72
N PRO A 339 -6.51 -18.28 15.57
CA PRO A 339 -6.31 -17.18 14.65
C PRO A 339 -7.61 -16.78 13.95
N SER A 340 -7.85 -15.47 13.88
CA SER A 340 -8.78 -14.83 12.96
C SER A 340 -8.01 -14.26 11.77
N LEU A 341 -8.69 -14.07 10.64
CA LEU A 341 -8.09 -13.42 9.48
C LEU A 341 -8.68 -12.02 9.31
N ALA A 342 -7.85 -11.00 9.51
CA ALA A 342 -8.18 -9.62 9.20
C ALA A 342 -7.80 -9.31 7.75
N LEU A 343 -8.67 -8.62 7.04
CA LEU A 343 -8.53 -8.20 5.66
C LEU A 343 -8.85 -6.70 5.54
N VAL A 344 -8.10 -6.00 4.69
CA VAL A 344 -8.45 -4.63 4.27
C VAL A 344 -8.91 -4.69 2.83
N LEU A 345 -10.19 -4.40 2.63
CA LEU A 345 -10.84 -4.44 1.32
C LEU A 345 -10.94 -3.02 0.75
N LEU A 346 -10.74 -2.89 -0.55
CA LEU A 346 -10.86 -1.63 -1.29
C LEU A 346 -11.88 -1.79 -2.41
N ARG A 347 -12.89 -0.92 -2.44
CA ARG A 347 -13.94 -0.85 -3.47
C ARG A 347 -14.66 0.50 -3.44
N GLU A 348 -15.31 0.89 -4.53
CA GLU A 348 -16.29 1.98 -4.51
C GLU A 348 -17.50 1.59 -3.65
N ASN A 349 -17.90 2.47 -2.72
CA ASN A 349 -18.94 2.20 -1.71
C ASN A 349 -18.70 0.89 -0.94
N GLY A 350 -17.43 0.60 -0.64
CA GLY A 350 -16.98 -0.69 -0.15
C GLY A 350 -17.55 -1.06 1.22
N LEU A 351 -17.74 -0.09 2.12
CA LEU A 351 -18.24 -0.37 3.46
C LEU A 351 -19.70 -0.84 3.42
N GLN A 352 -20.56 -0.10 2.73
CA GLN A 352 -21.98 -0.42 2.63
C GLN A 352 -22.19 -1.73 1.87
N HIS A 353 -21.48 -1.92 0.76
CA HIS A 353 -21.56 -3.15 -0.03
C HIS A 353 -21.12 -4.37 0.78
N TRP A 354 -20.03 -4.25 1.56
CA TRP A 354 -19.57 -5.33 2.42
C TRP A 354 -20.60 -5.67 3.51
N LYS A 355 -21.20 -4.67 4.16
CA LYS A 355 -22.26 -4.86 5.17
C LYS A 355 -23.50 -5.56 4.60
N GLU A 356 -23.94 -5.17 3.41
CA GLU A 356 -25.08 -5.78 2.73
C GLU A 356 -24.81 -7.25 2.37
N LEU A 357 -23.61 -7.52 1.87
CA LEU A 357 -23.17 -8.85 1.49
C LEU A 357 -23.08 -9.80 2.69
N ILE A 358 -22.43 -9.38 3.79
CA ILE A 358 -22.31 -10.21 4.99
C ILE A 358 -23.65 -10.41 5.69
N GLY A 359 -24.53 -9.42 5.65
CA GLY A 359 -25.85 -9.46 6.27
C GLY A 359 -25.83 -9.25 7.79
N PRO A 360 -26.96 -9.50 8.47
CA PRO A 360 -27.16 -9.17 9.87
C PRO A 360 -26.20 -9.90 10.83
N SER A 361 -26.09 -9.37 12.05
CA SER A 361 -25.20 -9.88 13.10
C SER A 361 -25.57 -11.29 13.58
N THR A 362 -26.86 -11.66 13.57
CA THR A 362 -27.31 -13.00 13.98
C THR A 362 -27.89 -13.80 12.82
N VAL A 363 -27.73 -15.12 12.89
CA VAL A 363 -28.27 -16.04 11.88
C VAL A 363 -29.80 -16.03 11.90
N GLU A 364 -30.42 -15.82 13.06
CA GLU A 364 -31.87 -15.71 13.23
C GLU A 364 -32.42 -14.48 12.50
N GLU A 365 -31.79 -13.31 12.69
CA GLU A 365 -32.20 -12.08 12.01
C GLU A 365 -31.98 -12.18 10.49
N ALA A 366 -30.89 -12.80 10.07
CA ALA A 366 -30.62 -13.07 8.65
C ALA A 366 -31.72 -13.93 8.02
N LYS A 367 -32.22 -14.98 8.71
CA LYS A 367 -33.30 -15.85 8.20
C LYS A 367 -34.61 -15.10 7.97
N GLU A 368 -34.88 -14.05 8.73
CA GLU A 368 -36.10 -13.26 8.60
C GLU A 368 -36.02 -12.20 7.50
N ARG A 369 -34.82 -11.66 7.23
CA ARG A 369 -34.64 -10.49 6.36
C ARG A 369 -33.93 -10.79 5.04
N LEU A 370 -32.90 -11.64 5.05
CA LEU A 370 -31.95 -11.83 3.95
C LEU A 370 -31.44 -13.29 3.90
N LEU A 371 -32.23 -14.17 3.26
CA LEU A 371 -31.95 -15.61 3.15
C LEU A 371 -30.67 -15.95 2.35
N GLU A 372 -30.20 -15.03 1.52
CA GLU A 372 -29.03 -15.21 0.63
C GLU A 372 -27.75 -14.56 1.20
N SER A 373 -27.79 -14.01 2.42
CA SER A 373 -26.62 -13.37 3.05
C SER A 373 -25.50 -14.35 3.40
N LEU A 374 -24.25 -13.87 3.37
CA LEU A 374 -23.10 -14.70 3.73
C LEU A 374 -23.16 -15.18 5.18
N CYS A 375 -23.83 -14.43 6.08
CA CYS A 375 -24.13 -14.86 7.44
C CYS A 375 -24.80 -16.24 7.48
N ILE A 376 -25.77 -16.51 6.60
CA ILE A 376 -26.45 -17.81 6.53
C ILE A 376 -25.57 -18.85 5.85
N GLN A 377 -24.92 -18.48 4.75
CA GLN A 377 -24.08 -19.39 3.98
C GLN A 377 -22.90 -19.93 4.80
N PHE A 378 -22.33 -19.10 5.66
CA PHE A 378 -21.19 -19.41 6.52
C PHE A 378 -21.58 -19.62 7.99
N ALA A 379 -22.86 -19.78 8.30
CA ALA A 379 -23.31 -20.09 9.66
C ALA A 379 -22.64 -21.37 10.18
N THR A 380 -21.98 -21.27 11.33
CA THR A 380 -21.37 -22.43 12.00
C THR A 380 -22.34 -23.01 13.03
N LYS A 381 -22.12 -24.27 13.42
CA LYS A 381 -22.92 -24.90 14.47
C LYS A 381 -22.53 -24.43 15.88
N SER A 382 -21.34 -23.84 16.02
CA SER A 382 -20.77 -23.42 17.29
C SER A 382 -21.53 -22.24 17.89
N PHE A 383 -21.80 -21.21 17.07
CA PHE A 383 -22.43 -19.97 17.51
C PHE A 383 -23.42 -19.46 16.47
N PRO A 384 -24.62 -18.99 16.87
CA PRO A 384 -25.64 -18.46 15.96
C PRO A 384 -25.35 -17.02 15.49
N ILE A 385 -24.08 -16.69 15.27
CA ILE A 385 -23.62 -15.34 14.93
C ILE A 385 -23.06 -15.29 13.51
N ASN A 386 -22.97 -14.07 12.96
CA ASN A 386 -22.26 -13.81 11.74
C ASN A 386 -20.76 -14.10 11.93
N GLN A 387 -20.24 -15.01 11.11
CA GLN A 387 -18.84 -15.42 11.12
C GLN A 387 -17.93 -14.43 10.40
N LEU A 388 -18.52 -13.50 9.66
CA LEU A 388 -17.86 -12.37 9.03
C LEU A 388 -18.20 -11.11 9.82
N TYR A 389 -17.20 -10.26 9.99
CA TYR A 389 -17.34 -8.95 10.57
C TYR A 389 -16.95 -7.89 9.53
N GLY A 390 -17.60 -6.73 9.62
CA GLY A 390 -17.29 -5.54 8.84
C GLY A 390 -17.47 -4.30 9.70
N SER A 391 -16.64 -3.28 9.48
CA SER A 391 -16.67 -2.03 10.24
C SER A 391 -18.01 -1.29 10.12
N ASP A 392 -18.46 -0.64 11.19
CA ASP A 392 -19.78 0.02 11.25
C ASP A 392 -19.85 1.39 10.58
N SER A 393 -18.70 2.08 10.46
CA SER A 393 -18.58 3.37 9.76
C SER A 393 -17.19 3.51 9.14
N LEU A 394 -17.00 4.50 8.27
CA LEU A 394 -15.70 4.75 7.63
C LEU A 394 -14.65 5.16 8.67
N GLU A 395 -15.04 5.90 9.69
CA GLU A 395 -14.17 6.30 10.80
C GLU A 395 -13.78 5.09 11.65
N ALA A 396 -14.72 4.19 11.93
CA ALA A 396 -14.43 2.93 12.62
C ALA A 396 -13.48 2.07 11.79
N ALA A 397 -13.73 1.95 10.48
CA ALA A 397 -12.85 1.24 9.57
C ALA A 397 -11.43 1.80 9.58
N GLU A 398 -11.26 3.11 9.52
CA GLU A 398 -9.94 3.74 9.55
C GLU A 398 -9.20 3.45 10.86
N MET A 399 -9.87 3.60 12.01
CA MET A 399 -9.28 3.31 13.32
C MET A 399 -8.93 1.83 13.47
N GLU A 400 -9.84 0.92 13.12
CA GLU A 400 -9.61 -0.52 13.21
C GLU A 400 -8.52 -0.98 12.24
N ILE A 401 -8.48 -0.44 11.02
CA ILE A 401 -7.39 -0.71 10.07
C ILE A 401 -6.05 -0.24 10.65
N GLN A 402 -5.98 0.96 11.21
CA GLN A 402 -4.75 1.46 11.82
C GLN A 402 -4.31 0.59 13.00
N TYR A 403 -5.26 0.10 13.78
CA TYR A 403 -5.01 -0.75 14.94
C TYR A 403 -4.53 -2.15 14.56
N PHE A 404 -5.23 -2.85 13.66
CA PHE A 404 -4.88 -4.21 13.24
C PHE A 404 -3.75 -4.25 12.19
N PHE A 405 -3.55 -3.16 11.47
CA PHE A 405 -2.48 -2.99 10.47
C PHE A 405 -1.70 -1.69 10.76
N PRO A 406 -0.95 -1.64 11.87
CA PRO A 406 -0.14 -0.47 12.15
C PRO A 406 0.93 -0.28 11.06
N PRO A 407 1.29 0.98 10.72
CA PRO A 407 2.40 1.25 9.83
C PRO A 407 3.67 0.53 10.32
N GLN A 408 4.38 -0.11 9.40
CA GLN A 408 5.63 -0.78 9.70
C GLN A 408 6.80 0.12 9.33
N ASN A 409 7.89 -0.05 10.06
CA ASN A 409 9.17 0.57 9.72
C ASN A 409 10.08 -0.46 9.06
N THR A 410 10.80 -0.08 8.02
CA THR A 410 11.86 -0.88 7.42
C THR A 410 13.14 -0.06 7.20
N LEU A 411 14.28 -0.72 7.28
CA LEU A 411 15.55 -0.10 6.91
C LEU A 411 15.70 -0.12 5.39
N ALA A 412 15.98 1.03 4.80
CA ALA A 412 16.45 1.13 3.42
C ALA A 412 17.86 1.69 3.38
N LEU A 413 18.71 1.12 2.54
CA LEU A 413 20.07 1.58 2.33
C LEU A 413 20.34 1.70 0.82
N ILE A 414 20.76 2.87 0.38
CA ILE A 414 21.31 3.11 -0.94
C ILE A 414 22.84 3.05 -0.84
N LYS A 415 23.43 2.11 -1.58
CA LYS A 415 24.87 1.82 -1.58
C LYS A 415 25.67 2.94 -2.27
N PRO A 416 26.98 3.06 -1.98
CA PRO A 416 27.75 4.24 -2.40
C PRO A 416 27.98 4.33 -3.91
N HIS A 417 27.92 3.21 -4.63
CA HIS A 417 28.08 3.17 -6.08
C HIS A 417 26.87 3.74 -6.85
N ALA A 418 25.74 4.00 -6.19
CA ALA A 418 24.62 4.69 -6.81
C ALA A 418 25.00 6.16 -7.08
N THR A 419 24.91 6.56 -8.35
CA THR A 419 25.17 7.94 -8.79
C THR A 419 24.13 8.91 -8.21
N HIS A 420 24.42 10.21 -8.24
CA HIS A 420 23.48 11.23 -7.77
C HIS A 420 22.13 11.15 -8.51
N GLU A 421 22.14 11.01 -9.83
CA GLU A 421 20.93 10.90 -10.65
C GLU A 421 20.10 9.65 -10.25
N GLN A 422 20.76 8.51 -10.05
CA GLN A 422 20.10 7.28 -9.59
C GLN A 422 19.52 7.43 -8.18
N ARG A 423 20.19 8.14 -7.26
CA ARG A 423 19.66 8.40 -5.92
C ARG A 423 18.36 9.21 -5.97
N GLU A 424 18.32 10.28 -6.77
CA GLU A 424 17.11 11.09 -6.97
C GLU A 424 15.96 10.29 -7.57
N GLU A 425 16.25 9.42 -8.54
CA GLU A 425 15.24 8.53 -9.12
C GLU A 425 14.73 7.51 -8.09
N ILE A 426 15.61 6.94 -7.25
CA ILE A 426 15.22 6.03 -6.16
C ILE A 426 14.34 6.76 -5.13
N PHE A 427 14.65 8.00 -4.78
CA PHE A 427 13.79 8.80 -3.90
C PHE A 427 12.40 9.02 -4.51
N SER A 428 12.35 9.26 -5.82
CA SER A 428 11.08 9.40 -6.55
C SER A 428 10.28 8.10 -6.51
N ILE A 429 10.92 6.96 -6.78
CA ILE A 429 10.29 5.62 -6.67
C ILE A 429 9.76 5.35 -5.26
N ILE A 430 10.51 5.70 -4.21
CA ILE A 430 10.09 5.52 -2.81
C ILE A 430 8.82 6.35 -2.53
N LYS A 431 8.79 7.62 -2.96
CA LYS A 431 7.64 8.51 -2.76
C LYS A 431 6.42 8.08 -3.58
N GLU A 432 6.60 7.74 -4.85
CA GLU A 432 5.53 7.26 -5.74
C GLU A 432 4.94 5.94 -5.22
N ALA A 433 5.77 5.10 -4.59
CA ALA A 433 5.30 3.90 -3.92
C ALA A 433 4.62 4.16 -2.56
N GLY A 434 4.47 5.41 -2.13
CA GLY A 434 3.73 5.78 -0.92
C GLY A 434 4.45 5.44 0.38
N PHE A 435 5.78 5.47 0.39
CA PHE A 435 6.57 5.38 1.62
C PHE A 435 6.85 6.76 2.21
N ASP A 436 6.71 6.88 3.52
CA ASP A 436 7.21 8.02 4.29
C ASP A 436 8.66 7.78 4.69
N ILE A 437 9.53 8.73 4.42
CA ILE A 437 10.93 8.70 4.89
C ILE A 437 10.96 9.40 6.26
N THR A 438 10.84 8.62 7.34
CA THR A 438 10.74 9.18 8.71
C THR A 438 12.09 9.63 9.24
N GLN A 439 13.17 8.92 8.89
CA GLN A 439 14.53 9.36 9.16
C GLN A 439 15.45 9.03 7.99
N MET A 440 16.47 9.85 7.80
CA MET A 440 17.50 9.63 6.78
C MET A 440 18.83 10.20 7.26
N LYS A 441 19.93 9.51 6.95
CA LYS A 441 21.29 10.04 7.08
C LYS A 441 22.21 9.47 6.02
N GLU A 442 23.14 10.30 5.57
CA GLU A 442 24.25 9.86 4.73
C GLU A 442 25.45 9.55 5.61
N ILE A 443 25.93 8.31 5.55
CA ILE A 443 27.01 7.81 6.41
C ILE A 443 28.07 7.07 5.61
N LEU A 444 29.33 7.33 5.94
CA LEU A 444 30.43 6.46 5.52
C LEU A 444 30.44 5.25 6.44
N LEU A 445 30.05 4.08 5.91
CA LEU A 445 29.90 2.86 6.69
C LEU A 445 31.27 2.31 7.08
N THR A 446 31.66 2.52 8.34
CA THR A 446 32.77 1.80 8.95
C THR A 446 32.43 0.32 9.07
N LYS A 447 33.43 -0.55 9.27
CA LYS A 447 33.18 -1.97 9.54
C LYS A 447 32.19 -2.18 10.68
N GLU A 448 32.33 -1.43 11.77
CA GLU A 448 31.42 -1.49 12.92
C GLU A 448 29.97 -1.12 12.55
N GLN A 449 29.77 -0.09 11.72
CA GLN A 449 28.45 0.31 11.24
C GLN A 449 27.89 -0.72 10.23
N ALA A 450 28.73 -1.28 9.35
CA ALA A 450 28.32 -2.34 8.45
C ALA A 450 27.93 -3.62 9.20
N ASP A 451 28.66 -3.98 10.26
CA ASP A 451 28.35 -5.14 11.11
C ASP A 451 26.96 -5.00 11.77
N LYS A 452 26.52 -3.77 12.09
CA LYS A 452 25.17 -3.50 12.62
C LYS A 452 24.07 -3.83 11.60
N ILE A 453 24.29 -3.57 10.32
CA ILE A 453 23.32 -3.80 9.22
C ILE A 453 23.39 -5.24 8.71
N TYR A 454 24.60 -5.76 8.51
CA TYR A 454 24.88 -7.04 7.85
C TYR A 454 25.23 -8.16 8.84
N PHE A 455 24.79 -8.05 10.10
CA PHE A 455 25.19 -8.97 11.19
C PHE A 455 25.02 -10.46 10.85
N LYS A 456 23.98 -10.82 10.08
CA LYS A 456 23.70 -12.22 9.66
C LYS A 456 24.76 -12.81 8.72
N ILE A 457 25.47 -11.98 7.96
CA ILE A 457 26.45 -12.43 6.97
C ILE A 457 27.90 -12.17 7.36
N THR A 458 28.16 -11.63 8.56
CA THR A 458 29.51 -11.30 9.06
C THR A 458 30.49 -12.48 9.01
N ASN A 459 30.00 -13.70 9.16
CA ASN A 459 30.79 -14.94 9.14
C ASN A 459 30.92 -15.58 7.74
N LYS A 460 30.41 -14.94 6.68
CA LYS A 460 30.47 -15.46 5.31
C LYS A 460 31.75 -15.00 4.60
N ASP A 461 32.32 -15.86 3.75
CA ASP A 461 33.60 -15.57 3.08
C ASP A 461 33.57 -14.30 2.21
N PHE A 462 32.42 -14.02 1.57
CA PHE A 462 32.21 -12.83 0.72
C PHE A 462 31.93 -11.54 1.50
N TYR A 463 31.84 -11.57 2.83
CA TYR A 463 31.54 -10.38 3.63
C TYR A 463 32.63 -9.31 3.50
N LYS A 464 33.88 -9.73 3.31
CA LYS A 464 35.00 -8.82 3.08
C LYS A 464 34.78 -7.97 1.82
N ASP A 465 34.22 -8.58 0.77
CA ASP A 465 33.93 -7.90 -0.48
C ASP A 465 32.78 -6.90 -0.30
N VAL A 466 31.78 -7.24 0.53
CA VAL A 466 30.70 -6.30 0.91
C VAL A 466 31.28 -5.07 1.61
N LEU A 467 32.18 -5.25 2.57
CA LEU A 467 32.84 -4.15 3.27
C LEU A 467 33.66 -3.27 2.32
N GLU A 468 34.36 -3.86 1.36
CA GLU A 468 35.10 -3.12 0.34
C GLU A 468 34.18 -2.22 -0.47
N ILE A 469 33.04 -2.74 -0.96
CA ILE A 469 32.05 -1.93 -1.69
C ILE A 469 31.48 -0.80 -0.83
N LEU A 470 31.12 -1.08 0.43
CA LEU A 470 30.55 -0.07 1.32
C LEU A 470 31.57 1.01 1.71
N SER A 471 32.87 0.71 1.62
CA SER A 471 33.95 1.66 1.90
C SER A 471 34.29 2.57 0.70
N GLU A 472 33.73 2.32 -0.48
CA GLU A 472 33.97 3.14 -1.69
C GLU A 472 33.43 4.58 -1.55
N GLY A 473 32.49 4.82 -0.63
CA GLY A 473 31.91 6.14 -0.42
C GLY A 473 30.75 6.15 0.58
N PRO A 474 30.07 7.29 0.72
CA PRO A 474 28.94 7.41 1.63
C PRO A 474 27.70 6.67 1.10
N SER A 475 27.03 5.95 2.00
CA SER A 475 25.73 5.31 1.78
C SER A 475 24.62 6.17 2.38
N VAL A 476 23.45 6.18 1.76
CA VAL A 476 22.26 6.81 2.34
C VAL A 476 21.47 5.73 3.08
N VAL A 477 21.23 5.91 4.37
CA VAL A 477 20.43 5.00 5.20
C VAL A 477 19.18 5.72 5.65
N MET A 478 18.04 5.05 5.51
CA MET A 478 16.72 5.59 5.76
C MET A 478 15.87 4.63 6.60
N ILE A 479 14.94 5.20 7.35
CA ILE A 479 13.78 4.49 7.88
C ILE A 479 12.62 4.82 6.96
N LEU A 480 12.07 3.79 6.32
CA LEU A 480 10.86 3.91 5.50
C LEU A 480 9.67 3.39 6.29
N THR A 481 8.60 4.18 6.32
CA THR A 481 7.36 3.89 7.03
C THR A 481 6.23 3.74 6.04
N LYS A 482 5.53 2.61 6.11
CA LYS A 482 4.35 2.29 5.29
C LYS A 482 3.65 1.08 5.89
N TRP A 483 2.38 0.90 5.60
CA TRP A 483 1.77 -0.41 5.77
C TRP A 483 2.52 -1.49 4.97
N ASN A 484 2.83 -2.62 5.62
CA ASN A 484 3.64 -3.68 5.06
C ASN A 484 5.00 -3.22 4.50
N ALA A 485 5.61 -2.19 5.11
CA ALA A 485 6.82 -1.54 4.61
C ALA A 485 7.93 -2.52 4.24
N VAL A 486 8.18 -3.55 5.05
CA VAL A 486 9.23 -4.53 4.79
C VAL A 486 8.96 -5.30 3.49
N SER A 487 7.75 -5.84 3.34
CA SER A 487 7.36 -6.61 2.15
C SER A 487 7.32 -5.75 0.90
N GLU A 488 6.75 -4.56 1.00
CA GLU A 488 6.65 -3.61 -0.11
C GLU A 488 8.04 -3.11 -0.54
N TRP A 489 8.94 -2.82 0.40
CA TRP A 489 10.30 -2.38 0.07
C TRP A 489 11.08 -3.52 -0.60
N ARG A 490 10.93 -4.76 -0.12
CA ARG A 490 11.52 -5.94 -0.77
C ARG A 490 11.01 -6.14 -2.19
N ARG A 491 9.70 -5.94 -2.42
CA ARG A 491 9.09 -6.00 -3.75
C ARG A 491 9.68 -4.94 -4.68
N LEU A 492 9.82 -3.69 -4.23
CA LEU A 492 10.44 -2.61 -5.01
C LEU A 492 11.93 -2.86 -5.29
N MET A 493 12.66 -3.39 -4.31
CA MET A 493 14.08 -3.73 -4.50
C MET A 493 14.25 -4.83 -5.54
N GLY A 494 13.41 -5.86 -5.53
CA GLY A 494 13.55 -7.05 -6.37
C GLY A 494 14.64 -8.02 -5.87
N PRO A 495 14.87 -9.13 -6.60
CA PRO A 495 15.91 -10.13 -6.30
C PRO A 495 17.30 -9.53 -6.09
N THR A 496 18.13 -10.16 -5.25
CA THR A 496 19.46 -9.64 -4.89
C THR A 496 20.40 -9.55 -6.08
N ASP A 497 20.30 -10.49 -7.02
CA ASP A 497 21.04 -10.49 -8.28
C ASP A 497 20.32 -9.60 -9.32
N PRO A 498 20.97 -8.55 -9.85
CA PRO A 498 20.38 -7.69 -10.88
C PRO A 498 19.93 -8.43 -12.15
N GLU A 499 20.62 -9.51 -12.56
CA GLU A 499 20.22 -10.27 -13.76
C GLU A 499 18.95 -11.08 -13.50
N GLU A 500 18.84 -11.67 -12.30
CA GLU A 500 17.61 -12.32 -11.84
C GLU A 500 16.47 -11.29 -11.70
N ALA A 501 16.78 -10.10 -11.18
CA ALA A 501 15.81 -9.02 -11.03
C ALA A 501 15.27 -8.55 -12.38
N LYS A 502 16.10 -8.41 -13.42
CA LYS A 502 15.64 -8.06 -14.78
C LYS A 502 14.68 -9.09 -15.35
N LEU A 503 14.86 -10.37 -15.01
CA LEU A 503 14.00 -11.45 -15.48
C LEU A 503 12.68 -11.53 -14.71
N LEU A 504 12.74 -11.48 -13.37
CA LEU A 504 11.58 -11.73 -12.50
C LEU A 504 10.80 -10.47 -12.12
N SER A 505 11.46 -9.31 -12.14
CA SER A 505 10.91 -8.03 -11.65
C SER A 505 11.58 -6.86 -12.39
N PRO A 506 11.36 -6.71 -13.71
CA PRO A 506 12.09 -5.77 -14.57
C PRO A 506 11.97 -4.31 -14.12
N ASP A 507 10.87 -3.96 -13.46
CA ASP A 507 10.64 -2.61 -12.94
C ASP A 507 11.28 -2.33 -11.57
N SER A 508 11.90 -3.34 -10.95
CA SER A 508 12.54 -3.22 -9.64
C SER A 508 13.81 -2.36 -9.67
N ILE A 509 14.15 -1.78 -8.52
CA ILE A 509 15.33 -0.92 -8.35
C ILE A 509 16.62 -1.68 -8.71
N ARG A 510 16.73 -2.96 -8.32
CA ARG A 510 17.91 -3.78 -8.64
C ARG A 510 17.99 -4.15 -10.11
N ALA A 511 16.85 -4.33 -10.79
CA ALA A 511 16.84 -4.54 -12.24
C ALA A 511 17.30 -3.30 -13.00
N LYS A 512 16.83 -2.12 -12.59
CA LYS A 512 17.12 -0.82 -13.23
C LYS A 512 18.55 -0.33 -12.99
N PHE A 513 19.04 -0.40 -11.75
CA PHE A 513 20.29 0.25 -11.35
C PHE A 513 21.38 -0.71 -10.83
N GLY A 514 21.06 -1.99 -10.66
CA GLY A 514 22.03 -2.99 -10.21
C GLY A 514 23.04 -3.35 -11.29
N ILE A 515 24.31 -3.46 -10.89
CA ILE A 515 25.44 -3.81 -11.76
C ILE A 515 25.87 -5.26 -11.52
N THR A 516 26.03 -5.66 -10.26
CA THR A 516 26.39 -7.02 -9.85
C THR A 516 25.68 -7.38 -8.54
N VAL A 517 25.76 -8.65 -8.10
CA VAL A 517 25.23 -9.10 -6.80
C VAL A 517 25.73 -8.23 -5.63
N LEU A 518 27.00 -7.83 -5.65
CA LEU A 518 27.59 -6.95 -4.61
C LEU A 518 27.22 -5.48 -4.83
N LYS A 519 27.18 -5.02 -6.09
CA LYS A 519 26.79 -3.67 -6.52
C LYS A 519 25.34 -3.64 -7.05
N ASN A 520 24.40 -4.03 -6.19
CA ASN A 520 22.98 -4.11 -6.54
C ASN A 520 22.18 -2.86 -6.12
N CYS A 521 22.84 -1.71 -5.97
CA CYS A 521 22.24 -0.41 -5.64
C CYS A 521 21.60 -0.26 -4.24
N VAL A 522 20.71 -1.16 -3.82
CA VAL A 522 19.89 -1.01 -2.61
C VAL A 522 19.86 -2.25 -1.71
N HIS A 523 19.68 -2.01 -0.41
CA HIS A 523 19.52 -3.01 0.64
C HIS A 523 18.33 -2.69 1.55
N GLY A 524 17.79 -3.72 2.19
CA GLY A 524 16.78 -3.57 3.22
C GLY A 524 16.56 -4.88 3.99
N SER A 525 15.82 -4.76 5.08
CA SER A 525 15.59 -5.86 6.03
C SER A 525 14.78 -7.01 5.40
N SER A 526 15.01 -8.23 5.86
CA SER A 526 14.27 -9.41 5.35
C SER A 526 12.93 -9.63 6.03
N ASN A 527 12.77 -9.18 7.27
CA ASN A 527 11.54 -9.28 8.05
C ASN A 527 11.43 -8.13 9.08
N ILE A 528 10.29 -8.06 9.77
CA ILE A 528 9.98 -7.00 10.74
C ILE A 528 10.97 -6.98 11.91
N GLN A 529 11.31 -8.16 12.44
CA GLN A 529 12.26 -8.27 13.56
C GLN A 529 13.64 -7.71 13.20
N GLU A 530 14.15 -8.06 12.02
CA GLU A 530 15.43 -7.52 11.52
C GLU A 530 15.34 -6.03 11.24
N ALA A 531 14.21 -5.53 10.73
CA ALA A 531 14.00 -4.10 10.54
C ALA A 531 14.14 -3.36 11.87
N MET A 532 13.43 -3.78 12.92
CA MET A 532 13.52 -3.16 14.23
C MET A 532 14.94 -3.24 14.81
N GLU A 533 15.58 -4.42 14.73
CA GLU A 533 16.94 -4.62 15.26
C GLU A 533 17.98 -3.75 14.53
N THR A 534 17.93 -3.68 13.20
CA THR A 534 18.86 -2.88 12.41
C THR A 534 18.61 -1.38 12.55
N ILE A 535 17.35 -0.95 12.60
CA ILE A 535 16.97 0.44 12.88
C ILE A 535 17.51 0.86 14.25
N ASN A 536 17.23 0.11 15.32
CA ASN A 536 17.67 0.46 16.67
C ASN A 536 19.20 0.51 16.80
N ARG A 537 19.92 -0.37 16.08
CA ARG A 537 21.39 -0.37 16.07
C ARG A 537 21.99 0.83 15.35
N ILE A 538 21.35 1.30 14.28
CA ILE A 538 21.87 2.39 13.45
C ILE A 538 21.38 3.75 13.93
N PHE A 539 20.12 3.87 14.33
CA PHE A 539 19.46 5.08 14.78
C PHE A 539 19.20 4.98 16.28
N GLU A 540 20.26 5.06 17.09
CA GLU A 540 20.29 4.85 18.55
C GLU A 540 19.27 5.66 19.39
N GLU A 541 18.46 6.55 18.77
CA GLU A 541 17.40 7.38 19.34
C GLU A 541 15.99 7.09 18.78
N PHE A 542 15.79 6.02 18.00
CA PHE A 542 14.46 5.69 17.48
C PHE A 542 13.55 5.12 18.59
N VAL A 543 12.59 5.93 19.04
CA VAL A 543 11.43 5.47 19.81
C VAL A 543 10.31 5.21 18.79
N PRO A 544 9.84 3.96 18.60
CA PRO A 544 8.68 3.70 17.77
C PRO A 544 7.46 4.42 18.38
N GLU A 545 6.70 5.16 17.59
CA GLU A 545 5.47 5.83 18.06
C GLU A 545 4.40 4.86 18.61
N ASN A 546 4.58 3.54 18.44
CA ASN A 546 3.64 2.50 18.89
C ASN A 546 4.22 1.55 19.97
N SER A 547 5.25 1.95 20.72
CA SER A 547 5.82 1.08 21.77
C SER A 547 5.25 1.28 23.18
N GLU A 548 4.12 1.99 23.34
CA GLU A 548 3.46 2.11 24.64
C GLU A 548 2.28 1.14 24.76
N GLU A 549 2.36 0.34 25.84
CA GLU A 549 1.33 -0.47 26.50
C GLU A 549 1.01 -1.86 25.91
N HIS A 550 1.79 -2.84 26.38
CA HIS A 550 1.40 -4.24 26.52
C HIS A 550 0.62 -4.47 27.82
#